data_AF-X1I3G9-F1
#
_entry.id   AF-X1I3G9-F1
#
_cell.length_a   1.000
_cell.length_b   1.000
_cell.length_c   1.000
_cell.angle_alpha   90.00
_cell.angle_beta   90.00
_cell.angle_gamma   90.00
#
_symmetry.space_group_name_H-M   'P 1'
#
loop_
_entity.id
_entity.type
_entity.pdbx_description
1 polymer ?
#
loop_
_entity_poly.entity_id
_entity_poly.type
_entity_poly.pdbx_seq_one_letter_code
_entity_poly.pdbx_strand_id
1 'polypeptide(L)'
;MGNWNSLKDVYNEALNCKKCGLHKNRKNVVFGSGNEKADIIFIGEAPGYHEDIQGEPFVGAAGKLLNKLLNSVELKREQVYIANIIKCRPPKNRDPLVEEIDICKDYLYAQIDFINPQLICTLGNFATKLILKKNVGITSVRGKLFKV
;
A
#
# COMPACT_ATOMS: atom_id res chain seq x y z
N MET A 1 6.94 -16.32 3.34
CA MET A 1 5.49 -16.13 3.18
C MET A 1 4.76 -16.74 4.35
N GLY A 2 3.75 -16.06 4.89
CA GLY A 2 2.90 -16.58 5.96
C GLY A 2 1.90 -17.61 5.42
N ASN A 3 1.49 -18.57 6.26
CA ASN A 3 0.42 -19.52 5.95
C ASN A 3 -0.94 -18.84 6.20
N TRP A 4 -1.35 -17.94 5.32
CA TRP A 4 -2.64 -17.25 5.39
C TRP A 4 -3.68 -17.95 4.53
N ASN A 5 -4.92 -18.06 5.02
CA ASN A 5 -6.04 -18.65 4.26
C ASN A 5 -7.05 -17.60 3.80
N SER A 6 -6.95 -16.38 4.31
CA SER A 6 -7.83 -15.27 3.96
C SER A 6 -7.13 -13.92 4.16
N LEU A 7 -7.65 -12.88 3.51
CA LEU A 7 -7.21 -11.49 3.72
C LEU A 7 -7.34 -11.06 5.20
N LYS A 8 -8.34 -11.60 5.90
CA LYS A 8 -8.55 -11.37 7.33
C LYS A 8 -7.42 -11.95 8.19
N ASP A 9 -6.85 -13.10 7.83
CA ASP A 9 -5.69 -13.68 8.53
C ASP A 9 -4.47 -12.78 8.37
N VAL A 10 -4.25 -12.28 7.15
CA VAL A 10 -3.17 -11.33 6.84
C VAL A 10 -3.33 -10.06 7.69
N TYR A 11 -4.55 -9.51 7.77
CA TYR A 11 -4.86 -8.33 8.57
C TYR A 11 -4.57 -8.56 10.06
N ASN A 12 -5.07 -9.65 10.63
CA ASN A 12 -4.89 -9.98 12.05
C ASN A 12 -3.41 -10.16 12.43
N GLU A 13 -2.61 -10.78 11.55
CA GLU A 13 -1.17 -10.88 11.76
C GLU A 13 -0.50 -9.50 11.64
N ALA A 14 -0.86 -8.71 10.63
CA ALA A 14 -0.28 -7.39 10.40
C ALA A 14 -0.48 -6.46 11.60
N LEU A 15 -1.65 -6.45 12.24
CA LEU A 15 -1.96 -5.65 13.44
C LEU A 15 -0.94 -5.89 14.57
N ASN A 16 -0.51 -7.15 14.74
CA ASN A 16 0.39 -7.58 15.80
C ASN A 16 1.85 -7.67 15.37
N CYS A 17 2.16 -7.32 14.11
CA CYS A 17 3.48 -7.50 13.53
C CYS A 17 4.56 -6.69 14.26
N LYS A 18 5.66 -7.34 14.64
CA LYS A 18 6.86 -6.74 15.25
C LYS A 18 8.15 -7.03 14.47
N LYS A 19 8.03 -7.47 13.21
CA LYS A 19 9.14 -8.01 12.40
C LYS A 19 10.22 -6.97 12.03
N CYS A 20 9.93 -5.67 12.05
CA CYS A 20 10.90 -4.59 11.83
C CYS A 20 10.79 -3.47 12.87
N GLY A 21 11.75 -2.54 12.93
CA GLY A 21 11.81 -1.48 13.95
C GLY A 21 10.65 -0.48 13.95
N LEU A 22 9.88 -0.39 12.86
CA LEU A 22 8.76 0.57 12.73
C LEU A 22 7.64 0.33 13.76
N HIS A 23 7.47 -0.90 14.24
CA HIS A 23 6.45 -1.22 15.24
C HIS A 23 6.62 -0.45 16.56
N LYS A 24 7.84 0.01 16.87
CA LYS A 24 8.15 0.69 18.13
C LYS A 24 7.54 2.08 18.23
N ASN A 25 7.30 2.73 17.09
CA ASN A 25 6.90 4.14 17.02
C ASN A 25 5.53 4.37 16.37
N ARG A 26 4.96 3.36 15.68
CA ARG A 26 3.63 3.49 15.07
C ARG A 26 2.55 3.68 16.13
N LYS A 27 1.49 4.40 15.77
CA LYS A 27 0.24 4.39 16.53
C LYS A 27 -0.68 3.30 16.03
N ASN A 28 -0.83 3.17 14.72
CA ASN A 28 -1.64 2.14 14.10
C ASN A 28 -0.87 1.42 13.00
N VAL A 29 -1.27 0.19 12.73
CA VAL A 29 -0.95 -0.48 11.48
C VAL A 29 -1.94 0.01 10.44
N VAL A 30 -1.43 0.50 9.32
CA VAL A 30 -2.22 0.97 8.20
C VAL A 30 -2.16 -0.10 7.12
N PHE A 31 -3.08 -1.06 7.22
CA PHE A 31 -3.05 -2.28 6.42
C PHE A 31 -3.40 -2.00 4.94
N GLY A 32 -4.56 -1.40 4.73
CA GLY A 32 -5.20 -1.14 3.46
C GLY A 32 -6.67 -0.79 3.71
N SER A 33 -7.34 -0.19 2.73
CA SER A 33 -8.77 0.16 2.84
C SER A 33 -9.46 0.09 1.48
N GLY A 34 -10.74 -0.27 1.48
CA GLY A 34 -11.57 -0.28 0.28
C GLY A 34 -12.19 -1.65 0.00
N ASN A 35 -12.58 -1.89 -1.24
CA ASN A 35 -13.23 -3.13 -1.65
C ASN A 35 -12.23 -4.29 -1.74
N GLU A 36 -12.42 -5.34 -0.94
CA GLU A 36 -11.59 -6.55 -0.93
C GLU A 36 -11.74 -7.42 -2.20
N LYS A 37 -12.66 -7.04 -3.10
CA LYS A 37 -12.88 -7.63 -4.43
C LYS A 37 -12.72 -6.58 -5.53
N ALA A 38 -11.89 -5.56 -5.31
CA ALA A 38 -11.70 -4.48 -6.27
C ALA A 38 -10.95 -4.96 -7.53
N ASP A 39 -11.42 -4.54 -8.70
CA ASP A 39 -10.68 -4.75 -9.95
C ASP A 39 -9.41 -3.88 -10.04
N ILE A 40 -9.33 -2.81 -9.23
CA ILE A 40 -8.20 -1.87 -9.22
C ILE A 40 -7.66 -1.70 -7.80
N ILE A 41 -6.36 -1.90 -7.64
CA ILE A 41 -5.63 -1.56 -6.41
C ILE A 41 -4.66 -0.40 -6.64
N PHE A 42 -4.65 0.57 -5.73
CA PHE A 42 -3.68 1.67 -5.68
C PHE A 42 -2.65 1.39 -4.59
N ILE A 43 -1.37 1.46 -4.96
CA ILE A 43 -0.26 1.11 -4.05
C ILE A 43 0.69 2.31 -3.90
N GLY A 44 0.74 2.87 -2.70
CA GLY A 44 1.68 3.92 -2.32
C GLY A 44 2.93 3.41 -1.61
N GLU A 45 3.72 4.36 -1.11
CA GLU A 45 4.98 4.10 -0.42
C GLU A 45 4.77 3.69 1.05
N ALA A 46 4.26 4.60 1.87
CA ALA A 46 4.17 4.40 3.31
C ALA A 46 3.02 5.25 3.91
N PRO A 47 2.53 4.89 5.10
CA PRO A 47 1.62 5.74 5.86
C PRO A 47 2.31 7.02 6.31
N GLY A 48 1.62 8.15 6.18
CA GLY A 48 2.01 9.42 6.77
C GLY A 48 1.52 9.60 8.20
N TYR A 49 1.67 10.81 8.74
CA TYR A 49 1.24 11.14 10.11
C TYR A 49 -0.26 10.87 10.33
N HIS A 50 -1.12 11.40 9.45
CA HIS A 50 -2.57 11.28 9.63
C HIS A 50 -3.04 9.84 9.45
N GLU A 51 -2.44 9.12 8.51
CA GLU A 51 -2.70 7.70 8.27
C GLU A 51 -2.34 6.87 9.52
N ASP A 52 -1.17 7.11 10.13
CA ASP A 52 -0.75 6.42 11.35
C ASP A 52 -1.68 6.72 12.54
N ILE A 53 -2.22 7.93 12.64
CA ILE A 53 -3.20 8.27 13.69
C ILE A 53 -4.55 7.59 13.45
N GLN A 54 -5.02 7.50 12.21
CA GLN A 54 -6.36 7.00 11.88
C GLN A 54 -6.41 5.49 11.62
N GLY A 55 -5.27 4.86 11.29
CA GLY A 55 -5.23 3.46 10.85
C GLY A 55 -5.62 3.26 9.39
N GLU A 56 -5.91 4.32 8.64
CA GLU A 56 -6.38 4.26 7.26
C GLU A 56 -5.39 4.90 6.27
N PRO A 57 -5.18 4.31 5.09
CA PRO A 57 -4.21 4.81 4.12
C PRO A 57 -4.78 6.02 3.36
N PHE A 58 -3.92 6.95 2.94
CA PHE A 58 -4.32 8.09 2.09
C PHE A 58 -5.51 8.89 2.66
N VAL A 59 -5.38 9.39 3.90
CA VAL A 59 -6.34 10.28 4.57
C VAL A 59 -5.83 11.72 4.70
N GLY A 60 -4.52 11.93 4.54
CA GLY A 60 -3.88 13.24 4.52
C GLY A 60 -4.06 14.00 3.20
N ALA A 61 -3.19 14.98 2.95
CA ALA A 61 -3.25 15.82 1.75
C ALA A 61 -3.14 15.03 0.43
N ALA A 62 -2.23 14.06 0.36
CA ALA A 62 -2.10 13.16 -0.79
C ALA A 62 -3.37 12.31 -1.01
N GLY A 63 -4.03 11.92 0.08
CA GLY A 63 -5.31 11.22 0.03
C GLY A 63 -6.46 12.05 -0.51
N LYS A 64 -6.54 13.32 -0.10
CA LYS A 64 -7.51 14.27 -0.66
C LYS A 64 -7.30 14.47 -2.16
N LEU A 65 -6.05 14.52 -2.61
CA LEU A 65 -5.73 14.59 -4.05
C LEU A 65 -6.14 13.30 -4.77
N LEU A 66 -5.81 12.12 -4.22
CA LEU A 66 -6.21 10.84 -4.79
C LEU A 66 -7.74 10.76 -4.94
N ASN A 67 -8.50 11.15 -3.93
CA ASN A 67 -9.97 11.16 -3.99
C ASN A 67 -10.50 12.08 -5.11
N LYS A 68 -9.89 13.26 -5.31
CA LYS A 68 -10.24 14.14 -6.44
C LYS A 68 -9.96 13.49 -7.79
N LEU A 69 -8.83 12.80 -7.93
CA LEU A 69 -8.44 12.12 -9.17
C LEU A 69 -9.36 10.93 -9.47
N LEU A 70 -9.70 10.12 -8.47
CA LEU A 70 -10.67 9.04 -8.61
C LEU A 70 -12.02 9.56 -9.09
N ASN A 71 -12.54 10.61 -8.45
CA ASN A 71 -13.80 11.23 -8.85
C ASN A 71 -13.75 11.79 -10.29
N SER A 72 -12.60 12.31 -10.73
CA SER A 72 -12.45 12.84 -12.11
C SER A 72 -12.54 11.78 -13.21
N VAL A 73 -12.41 10.50 -12.83
CA VAL A 73 -12.57 9.34 -13.73
C VAL A 73 -13.75 8.46 -13.32
N GLU A 74 -14.71 9.05 -12.58
CA GLU A 74 -15.96 8.40 -12.16
C GLU A 74 -15.77 7.15 -11.27
N LEU A 75 -14.61 7.02 -10.62
CA LEU A 75 -14.34 5.98 -9.64
C LEU A 75 -14.59 6.51 -8.23
N LYS A 76 -15.36 5.75 -7.44
CA LYS A 76 -15.52 6.00 -6.01
C LYS A 76 -14.43 5.29 -5.22
N ARG A 77 -14.02 5.88 -4.10
CA ARG A 77 -12.98 5.31 -3.23
C ARG A 77 -13.34 3.91 -2.72
N GLU A 78 -14.62 3.67 -2.47
CA GLU A 78 -15.14 2.40 -1.96
C GLU A 78 -15.13 1.29 -3.02
N GLN A 79 -14.96 1.62 -4.31
CA GLN A 79 -14.90 0.65 -5.40
C GLN A 79 -13.49 0.09 -5.61
N VAL A 80 -12.47 0.78 -5.10
CA VAL A 80 -11.07 0.43 -5.29
C VAL A 80 -10.48 -0.09 -3.98
N TYR A 81 -9.31 -0.72 -4.04
CA TYR A 81 -8.52 -1.01 -2.84
C TYR A 81 -7.30 -0.09 -2.81
N ILE A 82 -6.92 0.40 -1.63
CA ILE A 82 -5.78 1.29 -1.45
C ILE A 82 -4.88 0.72 -0.36
N ALA A 83 -3.57 0.60 -0.66
CA ALA A 83 -2.57 0.09 0.28
C ALA A 83 -1.21 0.80 0.09
N ASN A 84 -0.26 0.52 0.97
CA ASN A 84 1.13 0.95 0.86
C ASN A 84 2.08 -0.24 0.87
N ILE A 85 3.30 -0.10 0.34
CA ILE A 85 4.29 -1.19 0.37
C ILE A 85 4.77 -1.54 1.79
N ILE A 86 4.75 -0.57 2.71
CA ILE A 86 4.93 -0.81 4.15
C ILE A 86 3.68 -0.38 4.92
N LYS A 87 3.40 -1.05 6.04
CA LYS A 87 2.14 -0.87 6.82
C LYS A 87 2.28 0.03 8.04
N CYS A 88 3.48 0.55 8.29
CA CYS A 88 3.79 1.36 9.47
C CYS A 88 4.47 2.64 9.00
N ARG A 89 4.19 3.76 9.66
CA ARG A 89 4.80 5.04 9.34
C ARG A 89 6.30 5.08 9.71
N PRO A 90 7.20 5.43 8.77
CA PRO A 90 8.59 5.71 9.08
C PRO A 90 8.77 6.95 9.97
N PRO A 91 9.79 6.97 10.85
CA PRO A 91 10.09 8.13 11.68
C PRO A 91 10.20 9.42 10.87
N LYS A 92 9.49 10.47 11.29
CA LYS A 92 9.49 11.78 10.62
C LYS A 92 9.06 11.74 9.13
N ASN A 93 8.30 10.72 8.70
CA ASN A 93 7.92 10.51 7.29
C ASN A 93 9.12 10.40 6.34
N ARG A 94 10.25 9.85 6.80
CA ARG A 94 11.36 9.51 5.89
C ARG A 94 10.94 8.42 4.91
N ASP A 95 11.70 8.28 3.84
CA ASP A 95 11.59 7.14 2.93
C ASP A 95 11.79 5.80 3.69
N PRO A 96 11.09 4.74 3.27
CA PRO A 96 11.26 3.40 3.83
C PRO A 96 12.65 2.83 3.48
N LEU A 97 13.25 2.13 4.44
CA LEU A 97 14.50 1.41 4.21
C LEU A 97 14.24 0.14 3.39
N VAL A 98 15.23 -0.32 2.62
CA VAL A 98 15.14 -1.56 1.84
C VAL A 98 14.73 -2.74 2.71
N GLU A 99 15.35 -2.89 3.88
CA GLU A 99 15.04 -3.94 4.86
C GLU A 99 13.58 -3.86 5.36
N GLU A 100 13.06 -2.64 5.57
CA GLU A 100 11.67 -2.44 6.00
C GLU A 100 10.69 -2.88 4.92
N ILE A 101 11.01 -2.59 3.65
CA ILE A 101 10.22 -3.05 2.49
C ILE A 101 10.31 -4.57 2.39
N ASP A 102 11.50 -5.15 2.45
CA ASP A 102 11.71 -6.59 2.30
C ASP A 102 10.98 -7.40 3.36
N ILE A 103 10.90 -6.90 4.59
CA ILE A 103 10.16 -7.54 5.68
C ILE A 103 8.64 -7.39 5.51
N CYS A 104 8.17 -6.25 4.98
CA CYS A 104 6.75 -5.90 4.99
C CYS A 104 6.01 -6.28 3.69
N LYS A 105 6.72 -6.41 2.56
CA LYS A 105 6.15 -6.63 1.23
C LYS A 105 5.28 -7.89 1.13
N ASP A 106 5.56 -8.92 1.93
CA ASP A 106 4.76 -10.15 1.97
C ASP A 106 3.29 -9.87 2.33
N TYR A 107 3.01 -8.89 3.19
CA TYR A 107 1.62 -8.48 3.48
C TYR A 107 0.95 -7.86 2.25
N LEU A 108 1.68 -7.05 1.48
CA LEU A 108 1.16 -6.46 0.26
C LEU A 108 0.93 -7.51 -0.83
N TYR A 109 1.85 -8.44 -1.02
CA TYR A 109 1.67 -9.51 -2.01
C TYR A 109 0.47 -10.39 -1.64
N ALA A 110 0.31 -10.76 -0.37
CA ALA A 110 -0.89 -11.48 0.05
C ALA A 110 -2.18 -10.67 -0.16
N GLN A 111 -2.17 -9.35 0.07
CA GLN A 111 -3.32 -8.50 -0.28
C GLN A 111 -3.64 -8.59 -1.77
N ILE A 112 -2.63 -8.47 -2.64
CA ILE A 112 -2.81 -8.58 -4.10
C ILE A 112 -3.37 -9.96 -4.47
N ASP A 113 -2.81 -11.03 -3.91
CA ASP A 113 -3.21 -12.41 -4.21
C ASP A 113 -4.65 -12.70 -3.79
N PHE A 114 -5.07 -12.26 -2.59
CA PHE A 114 -6.44 -12.48 -2.10
C PHE A 114 -7.48 -11.58 -2.77
N ILE A 115 -7.11 -10.34 -3.13
CA ILE A 115 -8.02 -9.43 -3.84
C ILE A 115 -8.13 -9.81 -5.32
N ASN A 116 -7.05 -10.36 -5.90
CA ASN A 116 -6.93 -10.74 -7.31
C ASN A 116 -7.40 -9.63 -8.28
N PRO A 117 -6.79 -8.43 -8.22
CA PRO A 117 -7.21 -7.28 -9.03
C PRO A 117 -6.82 -7.46 -10.49
N GLN A 118 -7.56 -6.81 -11.39
CA GLN A 118 -7.24 -6.74 -12.82
C GLN A 118 -6.14 -5.70 -13.11
N LEU A 119 -6.03 -4.65 -12.29
CA LEU A 119 -5.07 -3.57 -12.46
C LEU A 119 -4.43 -3.16 -11.13
N ILE A 120 -3.11 -3.01 -11.15
CA ILE A 120 -2.33 -2.39 -10.07
C ILE A 120 -1.84 -1.02 -10.53
N CYS A 121 -2.28 0.04 -9.84
CA CYS A 121 -1.82 1.41 -10.06
C CYS A 121 -0.80 1.80 -8.98
N THR A 122 0.48 1.88 -9.35
CA THR A 122 1.55 2.28 -8.43
C THR A 122 1.67 3.80 -8.34
N LEU A 123 1.69 4.31 -7.11
CA LEU A 123 1.81 5.73 -6.80
C LEU A 123 3.22 6.01 -6.25
N GLY A 124 4.11 6.49 -7.13
CA GLY A 124 5.48 6.87 -6.77
C GLY A 124 6.53 5.79 -7.03
N ASN A 125 7.80 6.15 -6.79
CA ASN A 125 8.96 5.33 -7.18
C ASN A 125 9.03 4.00 -6.45
N PHE A 126 8.85 3.97 -5.13
CA PHE A 126 9.03 2.76 -4.34
C PHE A 126 8.03 1.66 -4.71
N ALA A 127 6.74 2.01 -4.78
CA ALA A 127 5.70 1.09 -5.24
C ALA A 127 5.97 0.58 -6.66
N THR A 128 6.35 1.48 -7.57
CA THR A 128 6.67 1.12 -8.96
C THR A 128 7.81 0.12 -9.04
N LYS A 129 8.92 0.38 -8.36
CA LYS A 129 10.10 -0.51 -8.38
C LYS A 129 9.78 -1.87 -7.79
N LEU A 130 9.02 -1.92 -6.69
CA LEU A 130 8.64 -3.15 -6.01
C LEU A 130 7.72 -4.02 -6.87
N ILE A 131 6.65 -3.44 -7.43
CA ILE A 131 5.65 -4.18 -8.21
C ILE A 131 6.23 -4.61 -9.56
N LEU A 132 6.95 -3.73 -10.25
CA LEU A 132 7.57 -4.08 -11.54
C LEU A 132 8.81 -4.96 -11.40
N LYS A 133 9.33 -5.14 -10.18
CA LYS A 133 10.60 -5.83 -9.88
C LYS A 133 11.77 -5.31 -10.75
N LYS A 134 11.80 -4.00 -10.98
CA LYS A 134 12.75 -3.31 -11.87
C LYS A 134 13.26 -2.03 -11.22
N ASN A 135 14.55 -1.74 -11.39
CA ASN A 135 15.12 -0.47 -10.97
C ASN A 135 14.88 0.62 -12.04
N VAL A 136 13.62 1.04 -12.18
CA VAL A 136 13.18 2.09 -13.11
C VAL A 136 12.66 3.31 -12.33
N GLY A 137 12.81 4.49 -12.91
CA GLY A 137 12.24 5.73 -12.37
C GLY A 137 10.80 5.93 -12.85
N ILE A 138 9.89 6.35 -11.95
CA ILE A 138 8.48 6.59 -12.25
C ILE A 138 8.28 7.52 -13.44
N THR A 139 9.11 8.55 -13.60
CA THR A 139 9.04 9.52 -14.70
C THR A 139 9.17 8.86 -16.08
N SER A 140 9.94 7.78 -16.18
CA SER A 140 10.16 7.05 -17.45
C SER A 140 9.06 6.04 -17.79
N VAL A 141 8.27 5.63 -16.79
CA VAL A 141 7.28 4.54 -16.91
C VAL A 141 5.83 4.96 -16.65
N ARG A 142 5.59 6.15 -16.09
CA ARG A 142 4.23 6.66 -15.81
C ARG A 142 3.38 6.64 -17.07
N GLY A 143 2.14 6.16 -16.94
CA GLY A 143 1.18 6.07 -18.04
C GLY A 143 1.40 4.90 -19.01
N LYS A 144 2.37 4.02 -18.76
CA LYS A 144 2.59 2.80 -19.57
C LYS A 144 2.05 1.57 -18.86
N LEU A 145 1.55 0.61 -19.64
CA LEU A 145 1.11 -0.68 -19.14
C LEU A 145 2.28 -1.67 -19.08
N PHE A 146 2.33 -2.45 -18.01
CA PHE A 146 3.28 -3.53 -17.80
C PHE A 146 2.54 -4.78 -17.37
N LYS A 147 3.00 -5.93 -17.85
CA LYS A 147 2.57 -7.24 -17.34
C LYS A 147 3.53 -7.65 -16.22
N VAL A 148 2.97 -7.97 -15.05
CA VAL A 148 3.70 -8.39 -13.84
C VAL A 148 3.29 -9.79 -13.42
#